data_AF-A0A1I2FFM5-F1
#
_entry.id   AF-A0A1I2FFM5-F1
#
_cell.length_a   1.000
_cell.length_b   1.000
_cell.length_c   1.000
_cell.angle_alpha   90.00
_cell.angle_beta   90.00
_cell.angle_gamma   90.00
#
_symmetry.space_group_name_H-M   'P 1'
#
loop_
_entity.id
_entity.type
_entity.pdbx_description
1 polymer ?
#
loop_
_entity_poly.entity_id
_entity_poly.type
_entity_poly.pdbx_seq_one_letter_code
_entity_poly.pdbx_strand_id
1 'polypeptide(L)'
;MTSKATKEHVEKGWKFCQSCLRANSVLIIGSGASVAYNLPNMESLGKNLIDNIEKEKPDLLKNALWQSFKEKLKEMGLEQAIDITDIWKNDEIYAAIKSHTWRYIVSKDAIVQELVRDNSATLALSKLLRHLLTSDNNLIRVVTPNYDRLIEYASEAADILWRTNFQPGYMGAWRGDKPSLEFWNCGKKVPEKHWRFGKYMVH
;
A
#
# COMPACT_ATOMS: atom_id res chain seq x y z
N MET A 1 20.61 -18.10 -35.19
CA MET A 1 19.99 -16.83 -35.68
C MET A 1 18.92 -16.26 -34.73
N THR A 2 18.37 -17.05 -33.81
CA THR A 2 17.36 -16.64 -32.82
C THR A 2 17.84 -15.60 -31.78
N SER A 3 19.14 -15.56 -31.42
CA SER A 3 19.61 -14.65 -30.35
C SER A 3 19.71 -13.16 -30.73
N LYS A 4 19.77 -12.83 -32.03
CA LYS A 4 19.94 -11.44 -32.49
C LYS A 4 18.61 -10.67 -32.48
N ALA A 5 17.53 -11.32 -32.92
CA ALA A 5 16.18 -10.76 -32.87
C ALA A 5 15.69 -10.56 -31.42
N THR A 6 16.01 -11.48 -30.51
CA THR A 6 15.65 -11.33 -29.08
C THR A 6 16.37 -10.13 -28.45
N LYS A 7 17.67 -9.95 -28.75
CA LYS A 7 18.44 -8.79 -28.27
C LYS A 7 17.87 -7.46 -28.79
N GLU A 8 17.45 -7.42 -30.05
CA GLU A 8 16.85 -6.22 -30.64
C GLU A 8 15.51 -5.85 -29.99
N HIS A 9 14.66 -6.83 -29.69
CA HIS A 9 13.40 -6.60 -28.98
C HIS A 9 13.63 -6.09 -27.55
N VAL A 10 14.59 -6.67 -26.82
CA VAL A 10 14.97 -6.19 -25.48
C VAL A 10 15.48 -4.76 -25.52
N GLU A 11 16.32 -4.42 -26.51
CA GLU A 11 16.84 -3.07 -26.67
C GLU A 11 15.75 -2.04 -26.98
N LYS A 12 14.79 -2.41 -27.85
CA LYS A 12 13.61 -1.56 -28.13
C LYS A 12 12.77 -1.34 -26.87
N GLY A 13 12.51 -2.41 -26.11
CA GLY A 13 11.80 -2.33 -24.83
C GLY A 13 12.52 -1.43 -23.82
N TRP A 14 13.84 -1.57 -23.71
CA TRP A 14 14.67 -0.75 -22.83
C TRP A 14 14.59 0.75 -23.19
N LYS A 15 14.74 1.08 -24.48
CA LYS A 15 14.64 2.47 -24.98
C LYS A 15 13.26 3.07 -24.72
N PHE A 16 12.20 2.26 -24.89
CA PHE A 16 10.83 2.68 -24.58
C PHE A 16 10.65 2.94 -23.09
N CYS A 17 11.10 2.04 -22.21
CA CYS A 17 11.06 2.28 -20.77
C CYS A 17 11.82 3.56 -20.39
N GLN A 18 13.02 3.77 -20.93
CA GLN A 18 13.79 4.99 -20.69
C GLN A 18 13.07 6.26 -21.13
N SER A 19 12.34 6.25 -22.26
CA SER A 19 11.57 7.43 -22.69
C SER A 19 10.39 7.71 -21.75
N CYS A 20 9.69 6.68 -21.27
CA CYS A 20 8.61 6.83 -20.29
C CYS A 20 9.10 7.39 -18.94
N LEU A 21 10.26 6.95 -18.46
CA LEU A 21 10.82 7.43 -17.18
C LEU A 21 11.27 8.89 -17.27
N ARG A 22 11.73 9.35 -18.44
CA ARG A 22 12.11 10.76 -18.68
C ARG A 22 10.92 11.71 -18.77
N ALA A 23 9.74 11.21 -19.13
CA ALA A 23 8.55 12.02 -19.33
C ALA A 23 7.70 12.07 -18.07
N ASN A 24 8.11 12.82 -17.03
CA ASN A 24 7.36 13.15 -15.79
C ASN A 24 6.10 12.31 -15.53
N SER A 25 6.29 11.00 -15.37
CA SER A 25 5.22 10.02 -15.54
C SER A 25 4.46 9.77 -14.25
N VAL A 26 3.21 9.32 -14.40
CA VAL A 26 2.40 8.84 -13.28
C VAL A 26 2.71 7.36 -13.08
N LEU A 27 3.12 6.99 -11.87
CA LEU A 27 3.40 5.60 -11.50
C LEU A 27 2.12 4.94 -10.97
N ILE A 28 1.71 3.83 -11.60
CA ILE A 28 0.60 3.01 -11.12
C ILE A 28 1.19 1.74 -10.49
N ILE A 29 0.96 1.55 -9.19
CA ILE A 29 1.51 0.43 -8.42
C ILE A 29 0.37 -0.50 -8.01
N GLY A 30 0.37 -1.72 -8.53
CA GLY A 30 -0.57 -2.78 -8.14
C GLY A 30 -0.03 -3.70 -7.05
N SER A 31 -0.85 -4.67 -6.63
CA SER A 31 -0.56 -5.64 -5.56
C SER A 31 0.68 -6.50 -5.78
N GLY A 32 1.13 -6.67 -7.03
CA GLY A 32 2.36 -7.39 -7.36
C GLY A 32 3.62 -6.79 -6.71
N ALA A 33 3.64 -5.48 -6.45
CA ALA A 33 4.75 -4.84 -5.72
C ALA A 33 4.77 -5.26 -4.24
N SER A 34 3.60 -5.45 -3.65
CA SER A 34 3.40 -5.79 -2.24
C SER A 34 3.68 -7.26 -1.92
N VAL A 35 3.40 -8.16 -2.86
CA VAL A 35 3.64 -9.61 -2.71
C VAL A 35 5.10 -9.93 -2.39
N ALA A 36 6.05 -9.19 -2.97
CA ALA A 36 7.48 -9.38 -2.72
C ALA A 36 7.90 -9.17 -1.24
N TYR A 37 7.06 -8.50 -0.45
CA TYR A 37 7.30 -8.18 0.96
C TYR A 37 6.33 -8.91 1.90
N ASN A 38 5.69 -10.00 1.44
CA ASN A 38 4.72 -10.78 2.20
C ASN A 38 3.54 -9.96 2.73
N LEU A 39 3.20 -8.85 2.07
CA LEU A 39 2.00 -8.11 2.36
C LEU A 39 0.77 -8.88 1.85
N PRO A 40 -0.39 -8.75 2.53
CA PRO A 40 -1.60 -9.46 2.14
C PRO A 40 -2.04 -9.19 0.70
N ASN A 41 -2.29 -10.26 -0.05
CA ASN A 41 -3.07 -10.20 -1.28
C ASN A 41 -4.53 -10.60 -1.01
N MET A 42 -5.41 -10.43 -1.99
CA MET A 42 -6.85 -10.72 -1.84
C MET A 42 -7.15 -12.19 -1.51
N GLU A 43 -6.34 -13.12 -1.99
CA GLU A 43 -6.48 -14.55 -1.67
C GLU A 43 -6.17 -14.80 -0.18
N SER A 44 -5.05 -14.28 0.31
CA SER A 44 -4.63 -14.41 1.70
C SER A 44 -5.57 -13.70 2.66
N LEU A 45 -6.16 -12.57 2.25
CA LEU A 45 -7.22 -11.88 2.97
C LEU A 45 -8.47 -12.74 3.08
N GLY A 46 -8.95 -13.28 1.95
CA GLY A 46 -10.09 -14.19 1.93
C GLY A 46 -9.89 -15.37 2.88
N LYS A 47 -8.73 -16.02 2.82
CA LYS A 47 -8.40 -17.12 3.74
C LYS A 47 -8.37 -16.69 5.20
N ASN A 48 -7.76 -15.54 5.51
CA ASN A 48 -7.71 -15.01 6.87
C ASN A 48 -9.12 -14.75 7.44
N LEU A 49 -10.04 -14.26 6.63
CA LEU A 49 -11.42 -14.02 7.05
C LEU A 49 -12.11 -15.33 7.46
N ILE A 50 -12.04 -16.35 6.62
CA ILE A 50 -12.65 -17.66 6.90
C ILE A 50 -12.05 -18.30 8.16
N ASP A 51 -10.71 -18.32 8.24
CA ASP A 51 -10.00 -19.02 9.30
C ASP A 51 -10.18 -18.38 10.69
N ASN A 52 -10.54 -17.09 10.78
CA ASN A 52 -10.59 -16.36 12.05
C ASN A 52 -12.00 -15.89 12.44
N ILE A 53 -12.86 -15.50 11.49
CA ILE A 53 -14.22 -15.06 11.83
C ILE A 53 -15.01 -16.21 12.45
N GLU A 54 -14.89 -17.43 11.92
CA GLU A 54 -15.62 -18.59 12.45
C GLU A 54 -15.13 -19.01 13.84
N LYS A 55 -13.86 -18.75 14.17
CA LYS A 55 -13.30 -19.00 15.50
C LYS A 55 -13.80 -17.99 16.52
N GLU A 56 -13.86 -16.71 16.15
CA GLU A 56 -14.31 -15.63 17.04
C GLU A 56 -15.84 -15.56 17.15
N LYS A 57 -16.56 -15.95 16.09
CA LYS A 57 -18.03 -15.94 16.03
C LYS A 57 -18.58 -17.26 15.48
N PRO A 58 -18.62 -18.33 16.29
CA PRO A 58 -19.13 -19.63 15.88
C PRO A 58 -20.59 -19.60 15.40
N ASP A 59 -21.40 -18.66 15.89
CA ASP A 59 -22.81 -18.51 15.50
C ASP A 59 -22.99 -18.20 14.01
N LEU A 60 -21.99 -17.56 13.38
CA LEU A 60 -22.00 -17.29 11.94
C LEU A 60 -21.89 -18.57 11.10
N LEU A 61 -21.45 -19.70 11.65
CA LEU A 61 -21.43 -20.98 10.94
C LEU A 61 -22.83 -21.41 10.49
N LYS A 62 -23.89 -21.02 11.20
CA LYS A 62 -25.28 -21.34 10.83
C LYS A 62 -25.93 -20.25 9.97
N ASN A 63 -25.25 -19.12 9.75
CA ASN A 63 -25.80 -18.01 9.01
C ASN A 63 -25.75 -18.27 7.49
N ALA A 64 -26.92 -18.28 6.84
CA ALA A 64 -27.03 -18.58 5.41
C ALA A 64 -26.30 -17.57 4.51
N LEU A 65 -26.30 -16.28 4.89
CA LEU A 65 -25.58 -15.24 4.16
C LEU A 65 -24.06 -15.44 4.24
N TRP A 66 -23.56 -15.80 5.42
CA TRP A 66 -22.14 -16.14 5.60
C TRP A 66 -21.75 -17.36 4.75
N GLN A 67 -22.54 -18.45 4.77
CA GLN A 67 -22.24 -19.63 3.95
C GLN A 67 -22.22 -19.30 2.45
N SER A 68 -23.22 -18.55 1.95
CA SER A 68 -23.26 -18.08 0.56
C SER A 68 -22.00 -17.28 0.20
N PHE A 69 -21.57 -16.37 1.09
CA PHE A 69 -20.34 -15.61 0.89
C PHE A 69 -19.10 -16.50 0.83
N LYS A 70 -18.98 -17.53 1.68
CA LYS A 70 -17.83 -18.45 1.63
C LYS A 70 -17.74 -19.21 0.31
N GLU A 71 -18.89 -19.67 -0.20
CA GLU A 71 -18.96 -20.36 -1.48
C GLU A 71 -18.52 -19.43 -2.62
N LYS A 72 -19.04 -18.19 -2.64
CA LYS A 72 -18.63 -17.19 -3.64
C LYS A 72 -17.17 -16.77 -3.49
N LEU A 73 -16.67 -16.62 -2.27
CA LEU A 73 -15.27 -16.29 -2.01
C LEU A 73 -14.32 -17.32 -2.65
N LYS A 74 -14.68 -18.61 -2.60
CA LYS A 74 -13.90 -19.69 -3.21
C LYS A 74 -13.99 -19.71 -4.73
N GLU A 75 -15.15 -19.37 -5.29
CA GLU A 75 -15.43 -19.41 -6.73
C GLU A 75 -14.81 -18.22 -7.49
N MET A 76 -14.93 -17.01 -6.92
CA MET A 76 -14.71 -15.74 -7.62
C MET A 76 -13.84 -14.75 -6.84
N GLY A 77 -13.37 -15.10 -5.64
CA GLY A 77 -12.49 -14.23 -4.86
C GLY A 77 -13.23 -13.11 -4.12
N LEU A 78 -12.47 -12.35 -3.32
CA LEU A 78 -13.01 -11.52 -2.24
C LEU A 78 -13.90 -10.38 -2.72
N GLU A 79 -13.46 -9.60 -3.71
CA GLU A 79 -14.21 -8.42 -4.19
C GLU A 79 -15.57 -8.84 -4.76
N GLN A 80 -15.57 -9.79 -5.69
CA GLN A 80 -16.79 -10.27 -6.34
C GLN A 80 -17.73 -10.99 -5.36
N ALA A 81 -17.18 -11.71 -4.38
CA ALA A 81 -17.99 -12.32 -3.34
C ALA A 81 -18.70 -11.29 -2.45
N ILE A 82 -18.03 -10.19 -2.07
CA ILE A 82 -18.66 -9.11 -1.30
C ILE A 82 -19.81 -8.49 -2.09
N ASP A 83 -19.58 -8.20 -3.37
CA ASP A 83 -20.56 -7.53 -4.23
C ASP A 83 -21.78 -8.41 -4.52
N ILE A 84 -21.58 -9.67 -4.93
CA ILE A 84 -22.68 -10.56 -5.35
C ILE A 84 -23.54 -11.01 -4.18
N THR A 85 -22.95 -11.15 -2.98
CA THR A 85 -23.71 -11.59 -1.80
C THR A 85 -24.37 -10.46 -1.06
N ASP A 86 -24.07 -9.19 -1.39
CA ASP A 86 -24.50 -8.03 -0.63
C ASP A 86 -24.21 -8.16 0.88
N ILE A 87 -23.11 -8.83 1.24
CA ILE A 87 -22.76 -9.14 2.64
C ILE A 87 -22.63 -7.89 3.51
N TRP A 88 -22.34 -6.75 2.89
CA TRP A 88 -22.26 -5.43 3.52
C TRP A 88 -23.58 -4.94 4.09
N LYS A 89 -24.73 -5.50 3.68
CA LYS A 89 -26.06 -5.20 4.25
C LYS A 89 -26.28 -5.82 5.64
N ASN A 90 -25.45 -6.78 6.04
CA ASN A 90 -25.47 -7.34 7.38
C ASN A 90 -24.38 -6.68 8.22
N ASP A 91 -24.79 -5.78 9.11
CA ASP A 91 -23.86 -4.97 9.90
C ASP A 91 -22.92 -5.81 10.77
N GLU A 92 -23.40 -6.91 11.34
CA GLU A 92 -22.58 -7.77 12.21
C GLU A 92 -21.46 -8.45 11.42
N ILE A 93 -21.81 -9.10 10.30
CA ILE A 93 -20.84 -9.82 9.46
C ILE A 93 -19.89 -8.82 8.81
N TYR A 94 -20.41 -7.69 8.33
CA TYR A 94 -19.60 -6.66 7.70
C TYR A 94 -18.62 -5.99 8.68
N ALA A 95 -19.04 -5.76 9.93
CA ALA A 95 -18.15 -5.30 10.98
C ALA A 95 -17.03 -6.31 11.28
N ALA A 96 -17.35 -7.62 11.33
CA ALA A 96 -16.36 -8.66 11.50
C ALA A 96 -15.35 -8.67 10.34
N ILE A 97 -15.81 -8.63 9.08
CA ILE A 97 -14.94 -8.58 7.89
C ILE A 97 -14.00 -7.38 7.96
N LYS A 98 -14.51 -6.18 8.26
CA LYS A 98 -13.69 -4.97 8.38
C LYS A 98 -12.63 -5.10 9.48
N SER A 99 -13.03 -5.57 10.66
CA SER A 99 -12.13 -5.73 11.81
C SER A 99 -10.99 -6.72 11.53
N HIS A 100 -11.32 -7.90 10.99
CA HIS A 100 -10.31 -8.90 10.65
C HIS A 100 -9.39 -8.46 9.51
N THR A 101 -9.95 -7.85 8.46
CA THR A 101 -9.17 -7.26 7.36
C THR A 101 -8.17 -6.24 7.89
N TRP A 102 -8.64 -5.29 8.72
CA TRP A 102 -7.79 -4.27 9.33
C TRP A 102 -6.65 -4.88 10.16
N ARG A 103 -6.98 -5.79 11.09
CA ARG A 103 -5.99 -6.45 11.95
C ARG A 103 -4.95 -7.21 11.14
N TYR A 104 -5.38 -7.92 10.10
CA TYR A 104 -4.49 -8.70 9.27
C TYR A 104 -3.53 -7.80 8.49
N ILE A 105 -4.04 -6.76 7.82
CA ILE A 105 -3.21 -5.79 7.08
C ILE A 105 -2.21 -5.12 8.01
N VAL A 106 -2.67 -4.52 9.12
CA VAL A 106 -1.81 -3.82 10.06
C VAL A 106 -0.70 -4.71 10.62
N SER A 107 -1.02 -5.97 10.94
CA SER A 107 -0.01 -6.91 11.47
C SER A 107 1.13 -7.18 10.49
N LYS A 108 0.85 -7.19 9.19
CA LYS A 108 1.85 -7.42 8.14
C LYS A 108 2.57 -6.14 7.76
N ASP A 109 1.83 -5.03 7.72
CA ASP A 109 2.35 -3.70 7.44
C ASP A 109 3.39 -3.28 8.49
N ALA A 110 3.16 -3.59 9.77
CA ALA A 110 4.12 -3.35 10.84
C ALA A 110 5.47 -4.05 10.61
N ILE A 111 5.48 -5.28 10.09
CA ILE A 111 6.73 -6.01 9.81
C ILE A 111 7.54 -5.29 8.73
N VAL A 112 6.88 -4.81 7.67
CA VAL A 112 7.56 -4.05 6.60
C VAL A 112 8.08 -2.72 7.13
N GLN A 113 7.29 -2.04 7.98
CA GLN A 113 7.71 -0.82 8.63
C GLN A 113 8.98 -1.03 9.47
N GLU A 114 9.05 -2.10 10.26
CA GLU A 114 10.24 -2.43 11.06
C GLU A 114 11.47 -2.70 10.19
N LEU A 115 11.31 -3.48 9.11
CA LEU A 115 12.41 -3.76 8.17
C LEU A 115 13.01 -2.47 7.60
N VAL A 116 12.15 -1.52 7.26
CA VAL A 116 12.57 -0.21 6.74
C VAL A 116 13.19 0.66 7.82
N ARG A 117 12.58 0.73 9.01
CA ARG A 117 13.06 1.53 10.15
C ARG A 117 14.47 1.13 10.58
N ASP A 118 14.73 -0.17 10.64
CA ASP A 118 16.02 -0.69 11.09
C ASP A 118 17.10 -0.59 9.99
N ASN A 119 16.77 0.05 8.85
CA ASN A 119 17.58 0.17 7.64
C ASN A 119 18.13 -1.18 7.14
N SER A 120 17.43 -2.26 7.51
CA SER A 120 17.85 -3.64 7.29
C SER A 120 17.57 -4.09 5.85
N ALA A 121 16.67 -3.40 5.15
CA ALA A 121 16.32 -3.68 3.77
C ALA A 121 16.13 -2.39 2.96
N THR A 122 16.81 -2.30 1.82
CA THR A 122 16.46 -1.30 0.81
C THR A 122 15.38 -1.86 -0.12
N LEU A 123 14.16 -1.34 -0.02
CA LEU A 123 13.07 -1.76 -0.91
C LEU A 123 13.45 -1.47 -2.38
N ALA A 124 13.12 -2.40 -3.28
CA ALA A 124 13.31 -2.21 -4.72
C ALA A 124 12.59 -0.93 -5.22
N LEU A 125 11.43 -0.65 -4.64
CA LEU A 125 10.65 0.55 -4.92
C LEU A 125 11.40 1.83 -4.51
N SER A 126 12.13 1.82 -3.38
CA SER A 126 12.99 2.94 -2.97
C SER A 126 14.08 3.25 -3.99
N LYS A 127 14.69 2.20 -4.57
CA LYS A 127 15.71 2.36 -5.62
C LYS A 127 15.10 2.98 -6.88
N LEU A 128 13.89 2.53 -7.27
CA LEU A 128 13.17 3.09 -8.40
C LEU A 128 12.83 4.57 -8.17
N LEU A 129 12.31 4.93 -7.00
CA LEU A 129 11.95 6.31 -6.68
C LEU A 129 13.15 7.25 -6.71
N ARG A 130 14.31 6.83 -6.18
CA ARG A 130 15.56 7.61 -6.29
C ARG A 130 16.04 7.80 -7.71
N HIS A 131 15.74 6.87 -8.61
CA HIS A 131 16.10 7.00 -10.02
C HIS A 131 15.15 7.92 -10.78
N LEU A 132 13.88 7.92 -10.39
CA LEU A 132 12.84 8.74 -11.01
C LEU A 132 12.89 10.20 -10.55
N LEU A 133 13.24 10.45 -9.28
CA LEU A 133 13.49 11.79 -8.77
C LEU A 133 14.92 12.21 -9.08
N THR A 134 15.05 13.18 -9.97
CA THR A 134 16.32 13.76 -10.39
C THR A 134 16.25 15.28 -10.26
N SER A 135 17.36 15.98 -10.47
CA SER A 135 17.38 17.45 -10.41
C SER A 135 16.36 18.11 -11.33
N ASP A 136 16.06 17.48 -12.48
CA ASP A 136 15.11 17.98 -13.48
C ASP A 136 13.67 17.50 -13.25
N ASN A 137 13.47 16.48 -12.39
CA ASN A 137 12.16 15.95 -12.02
C ASN A 137 12.07 15.77 -10.50
N ASN A 138 11.49 16.75 -9.83
CA ASN A 138 11.38 16.80 -8.37
C ASN A 138 10.03 16.30 -7.82
N LEU A 139 9.13 15.78 -8.68
CA LEU A 139 7.80 15.34 -8.29
C LEU A 139 7.36 14.11 -9.08
N ILE A 140 7.00 13.05 -8.37
CA ILE A 140 6.35 11.86 -8.94
C ILE A 140 4.94 11.78 -8.39
N ARG A 141 3.99 11.46 -9.27
CA ARG A 141 2.62 11.11 -8.85
C ARG A 141 2.50 9.59 -8.83
N VAL A 142 2.06 9.05 -7.70
CA VAL A 142 1.81 7.62 -7.55
C VAL A 142 0.32 7.39 -7.35
N VAL A 143 -0.21 6.38 -8.02
CA VAL A 143 -1.57 5.86 -7.84
C VAL A 143 -1.44 4.39 -7.47
N THR A 144 -2.02 3.98 -6.35
CA THR A 144 -2.10 2.57 -5.96
C THR A 144 -3.52 2.23 -5.53
N PRO A 145 -4.09 1.10 -5.99
CA PRO A 145 -5.36 0.61 -5.47
C PRO A 145 -5.17 -0.24 -4.19
N ASN A 146 -3.93 -0.46 -3.75
CA ASN A 146 -3.65 -1.31 -2.60
C ASN A 146 -3.92 -0.60 -1.28
N TYR A 147 -4.24 -1.39 -0.25
CA TYR A 147 -4.50 -0.91 1.11
C TYR A 147 -3.24 -0.84 2.00
N ASP A 148 -2.11 -1.37 1.53
CA ASP A 148 -0.83 -1.35 2.25
C ASP A 148 -0.08 -0.02 2.08
N ARG A 149 0.91 0.22 2.94
CA ARG A 149 1.70 1.47 2.97
C ARG A 149 3.08 1.32 2.33
N LEU A 150 3.25 0.36 1.42
CA LEU A 150 4.58 0.03 0.89
C LEU A 150 5.24 1.19 0.16
N ILE A 151 4.48 2.00 -0.59
CA ILE A 151 5.04 3.13 -1.34
C ILE A 151 5.50 4.24 -0.38
N GLU A 152 4.76 4.48 0.68
CA GLU A 152 5.11 5.43 1.74
C GLU A 152 6.40 4.99 2.42
N TYR A 153 6.50 3.72 2.83
CA TYR A 153 7.73 3.17 3.41
C TYR A 153 8.89 3.22 2.43
N ALA A 154 8.66 2.92 1.15
CA ALA A 154 9.68 3.00 0.13
C ALA A 154 10.18 4.43 -0.10
N SER A 155 9.30 5.41 0.01
CA SER A 155 9.64 6.83 -0.12
C SER A 155 10.47 7.29 1.08
N GLU A 156 10.09 6.90 2.29
CA GLU A 156 10.80 7.22 3.52
C GLU A 156 12.19 6.56 3.56
N ALA A 157 12.29 5.29 3.18
CA ALA A 157 13.57 4.58 3.01
C ALA A 157 14.46 5.18 1.91
N ALA A 158 13.94 6.11 1.11
CA ALA A 158 14.67 6.83 0.09
C ALA A 158 14.95 8.29 0.44
N ASP A 159 14.64 8.73 1.68
CA ASP A 159 14.67 10.12 2.10
C ASP A 159 13.81 11.04 1.21
N ILE A 160 12.71 10.52 0.68
CA ILE A 160 11.77 11.24 -0.17
C ILE A 160 10.55 11.62 0.65
N LEU A 161 10.25 12.91 0.69
CA LEU A 161 8.99 13.40 1.25
C LEU A 161 7.83 12.98 0.35
N TRP A 162 6.87 12.25 0.93
CA TRP A 162 5.61 11.94 0.28
C TRP A 162 4.46 12.61 1.03
N ARG A 163 3.37 12.84 0.29
CA ARG A 163 2.11 13.32 0.85
C ARG A 163 0.95 12.70 0.09
N THR A 164 -0.09 12.31 0.81
CA THR A 164 -1.42 12.12 0.24
C THR A 164 -2.17 13.45 0.28
N ASN A 165 -3.36 13.51 -0.31
CA ASN A 165 -4.24 14.67 -0.18
C ASN A 165 -4.76 14.88 1.26
N PHE A 166 -4.54 13.91 2.16
CA PHE A 166 -5.05 13.93 3.53
C PHE A 166 -3.94 14.05 4.59
N GLN A 167 -2.77 13.44 4.37
CA GLN A 167 -1.69 13.36 5.35
C GLN A 167 -0.29 13.40 4.69
N PRO A 168 0.67 14.16 5.25
CA PRO A 168 2.08 14.01 4.93
C PRO A 168 2.73 12.88 5.75
N GLY A 169 3.78 12.25 5.20
CA GLY A 169 4.83 11.41 5.86
C GLY A 169 4.55 10.73 7.21
N TYR A 170 4.85 9.43 7.34
CA TYR A 170 4.75 8.65 8.58
C TYR A 170 6.08 8.60 9.36
N MET A 171 7.22 8.41 8.69
CA MET A 171 8.57 8.39 9.27
C MET A 171 9.37 9.60 8.77
N GLY A 172 9.87 10.41 9.71
CA GLY A 172 10.65 11.62 9.41
C GLY A 172 12.08 11.49 9.89
N ALA A 173 13.05 11.82 9.02
CA ALA A 173 14.44 12.03 9.39
C ALA A 173 14.74 13.54 9.42
N TRP A 174 15.42 14.00 10.47
CA TRP A 174 15.88 15.38 10.54
C TRP A 174 17.12 15.54 9.66
N ARG A 175 17.04 16.36 8.59
CA ARG A 175 18.21 16.81 7.82
C ARG A 175 18.60 18.21 8.29
N GLY A 176 19.80 18.30 8.85
CA GLY A 176 20.27 19.36 9.73
C GLY A 176 20.69 20.68 9.10
N ASP A 177 20.22 20.97 7.90
CA ASP A 177 20.76 22.06 7.10
C ASP A 177 19.70 23.13 6.78
N LYS A 178 18.40 22.85 6.89
CA LYS A 178 17.30 23.84 6.81
C LYS A 178 16.04 23.39 7.56
N PRO A 179 15.50 24.14 8.54
CA PRO A 179 14.20 23.85 9.11
C PRO A 179 13.15 24.51 8.22
N SER A 180 12.48 23.75 7.36
CA SER A 180 11.17 24.17 6.88
C SER A 180 10.38 22.97 6.42
N LEU A 181 10.00 22.11 7.36
CA LEU A 181 8.83 21.28 7.14
C LEU A 181 7.64 22.25 7.08
N GLU A 182 7.07 22.46 5.91
CA GLU A 182 5.89 23.32 5.78
C GLU A 182 4.66 22.44 5.61
N PHE A 183 3.75 22.50 6.58
CA PHE A 183 2.44 21.89 6.44
C PHE A 183 1.52 22.83 5.67
N TRP A 184 0.78 22.31 4.71
CA TRP A 184 -0.19 23.08 3.92
C TRP A 184 -1.54 22.37 3.98
N ASN A 185 -2.61 23.12 4.28
CA ASN A 185 -3.99 22.63 4.26
C ASN A 185 -4.80 23.48 3.28
N CYS A 186 -5.41 22.84 2.27
CA CYS A 186 -6.18 23.52 1.21
C CYS A 186 -5.48 24.77 0.62
N GLY A 187 -4.18 24.66 0.33
CA GLY A 187 -3.40 25.76 -0.27
C GLY A 187 -3.01 26.87 0.71
N LYS A 188 -3.22 26.70 2.02
CA LYS A 188 -2.75 27.62 3.07
C LYS A 188 -1.68 26.96 3.93
N LYS A 189 -0.57 27.65 4.18
CA LYS A 189 0.46 27.21 5.12
C LYS A 189 -0.13 27.13 6.53
N VAL A 190 -0.02 25.97 7.17
CA VAL A 190 -0.45 25.72 8.55
C VAL A 190 0.62 26.30 9.48
N PRO A 191 0.28 27.28 10.32
CA PRO A 191 1.24 27.90 11.23
C PRO A 191 1.81 26.87 12.22
N GLU A 192 3.11 26.95 12.52
CA GLU A 192 3.83 26.04 13.45
C GLU A 192 3.14 25.83 14.79
N LYS A 193 2.53 26.89 15.34
CA LYS A 193 1.77 26.84 16.60
C LYS A 193 0.54 25.93 16.59
N HIS A 194 0.10 25.45 15.42
CA HIS A 194 -1.02 24.51 15.27
C HIS A 194 -0.57 23.09 14.97
N TRP A 195 0.74 22.84 14.91
CA TRP A 195 1.25 21.50 14.71
C TRP A 195 0.97 20.68 15.97
N ARG A 196 0.13 19.65 15.84
CA ARG A 196 -0.12 18.68 16.90
C ARG A 196 0.69 17.42 16.59
N PHE A 197 1.83 17.27 17.25
CA PHE A 197 2.55 16.00 17.27
C PHE A 197 1.86 15.09 18.28
N GLY A 198 1.10 14.10 17.79
CA GLY A 198 0.42 13.14 18.65
C GLY A 198 1.43 12.26 19.36
N LYS A 199 1.47 12.34 20.69
CA LYS A 199 1.95 11.24 21.55
C LYS A 199 0.76 10.30 21.74
N TYR A 200 0.85 9.06 21.28
CA TYR A 200 -0.08 8.02 21.70
C TYR A 200 0.67 6.74 22.10
N MET A 201 0.57 6.45 23.41
CA MET A 201 0.58 5.09 23.94
C MET A 201 -0.69 4.39 23.48
N VAL A 202 -0.57 3.11 23.12
CA VAL A 202 -1.69 2.25 22.71
C VAL A 202 -2.35 1.65 23.96
N HIS A 203 -3.66 1.86 24.10
CA HIS A 203 -4.58 0.97 24.81
C HIS A 203 -5.59 0.46 23.80
#